data_AF-A0A2G1VFC1-F1
#
_entry.id   AF-A0A2G1VFC1-F1
#
_cell.length_a   1.000
_cell.length_b   1.000
_cell.length_c   1.000
_cell.angle_alpha   90.00
_cell.angle_beta   90.00
_cell.angle_gamma   90.00
#
_symmetry.space_group_name_H-M   'P 1'
#
loop_
_entity.id
_entity.type
_entity.pdbx_description
1 polymer ?
#
loop_
_entity_poly.entity_id
_entity_poly.type
_entity_poly.pdbx_seq_one_letter_code
_entity_poly.pdbx_strand_id
1 'polypeptide(L)'
;MTPDVRNQKKTIMRLRFQQACEAHQDGQYEETAQRVSEIHKMVSSYMGADSDLYWFGLNLTITWGEFYLQDDTRDFNAWAVGQACTALRAAA
;
A
#
# COMPACT_ATOMS: atom_id res chain seq x y z
N MET A 1 6.85 -20.31 6.44
CA MET A 1 5.89 -19.48 7.21
C MET A 1 4.52 -20.14 7.16
N THR A 2 3.74 -20.14 8.24
CA THR A 2 2.35 -20.68 8.20
C THR A 2 1.41 -19.67 7.53
N PRO A 3 0.27 -20.13 6.96
CA PRO A 3 -0.73 -19.24 6.37
C PRO A 3 -1.25 -18.16 7.35
N ASP A 4 -1.46 -18.50 8.62
CA ASP A 4 -1.97 -17.56 9.62
C ASP A 4 -0.97 -16.43 9.90
N VAL A 5 0.31 -16.78 10.06
CA VAL A 5 1.38 -15.79 10.23
C VAL A 5 1.47 -14.90 9.00
N ARG A 6 1.39 -15.47 7.79
CA ARG A 6 1.36 -14.68 6.54
C ARG A 6 0.19 -13.71 6.52
N ASN A 7 -1.02 -14.17 6.85
CA ASN A 7 -2.21 -13.33 6.89
C ASN A 7 -2.08 -12.21 7.93
N GLN A 8 -1.53 -12.51 9.10
CA GLN A 8 -1.24 -11.48 10.11
C GLN A 8 -0.27 -10.42 9.57
N LYS A 9 0.80 -10.80 8.86
CA LYS A 9 1.73 -9.84 8.25
C LYS A 9 1.07 -9.01 7.16
N LYS A 10 0.21 -9.59 6.31
CA LYS A 10 -0.59 -8.85 5.33
C LYS A 10 -1.52 -7.83 6.01
N THR A 11 -2.19 -8.23 7.09
CA THR A 11 -3.05 -7.32 7.88
C THR A 11 -2.27 -6.14 8.45
N ILE A 12 -1.06 -6.36 8.99
CA ILE A 12 -0.21 -5.28 9.50
C ILE A 12 0.18 -4.32 8.38
N MET A 13 0.58 -4.83 7.20
CA MET A 13 0.92 -3.97 6.06
C MET A 13 -0.28 -3.15 5.58
N ARG A 14 -1.49 -3.73 5.54
CA ARG A 14 -2.72 -2.98 5.21
C ARG A 14 -3.02 -1.88 6.22
N LEU A 15 -2.87 -2.17 7.52
CA LEU A 15 -3.07 -1.18 8.56
C LEU A 15 -2.12 0.02 8.40
N ARG A 16 -0.84 -0.24 8.13
CA ARG A 16 0.13 0.83 7.87
C ARG A 16 -0.21 1.65 6.63
N PHE A 17 -0.68 0.99 5.58
CA PHE A 17 -1.11 1.66 4.36
C PHE A 17 -2.32 2.57 4.62
N GLN A 18 -3.33 2.07 5.33
CA GLN A 18 -4.48 2.87 5.73
C GLN A 18 -4.07 4.09 6.58
N GLN A 19 -3.20 3.89 7.58
CA GLN A 19 -2.67 4.98 8.40
C GLN A 19 -1.91 6.02 7.58
N ALA A 20 -1.20 5.61 6.52
CA ALA A 20 -0.55 6.55 5.61
C ALA A 20 -1.58 7.39 4.84
N CYS A 21 -2.68 6.77 4.40
CA CYS A 21 -3.75 7.46 3.67
C CYS A 21 -4.47 8.47 4.56
N GLU A 22 -4.80 8.08 5.80
CA GLU A 22 -5.43 8.96 6.80
C GLU A 22 -4.52 10.16 7.13
N ALA A 23 -3.25 9.90 7.43
CA ALA A 23 -2.27 10.96 7.68
C ALA A 23 -2.13 11.92 6.48
N HIS A 24 -2.17 11.41 5.24
CA HIS A 24 -2.10 12.24 4.05
C HIS A 24 -3.32 13.13 3.88
N GLN A 25 -4.52 12.60 4.12
CA GLN A 25 -5.77 13.35 4.09
C GLN A 25 -5.78 14.49 5.12
N ASP A 26 -5.15 14.27 6.28
CA ASP A 26 -5.00 15.27 7.33
C ASP A 26 -3.81 16.23 7.12
N GLY A 27 -3.08 16.12 6.00
CA GLY A 27 -1.91 16.93 5.68
C GLY A 27 -0.65 16.60 6.51
N GLN A 28 -0.65 15.48 7.23
CA GLN A 28 0.46 14.99 8.05
C GLN A 28 1.47 14.22 7.18
N TYR A 29 2.17 14.94 6.31
CA TYR A 29 3.05 14.34 5.30
C TYR A 29 4.27 13.58 5.87
N GLU A 30 4.80 14.03 7.02
CA GLU A 30 5.91 13.32 7.69
C GLU A 30 5.44 11.95 8.23
N GLU A 31 4.27 11.92 8.87
CA GLU A 31 3.68 10.66 9.33
C GLU A 31 3.34 9.75 8.13
N THR A 32 2.80 10.32 7.06
CA THR A 32 2.55 9.60 5.80
C THR A 32 3.81 8.89 5.30
N ALA A 33 4.92 9.64 5.17
CA ALA A 33 6.20 9.11 4.72
C ALA A 33 6.74 8.03 5.66
N GLN A 34 6.58 8.22 6.97
CA GLN A 34 6.97 7.22 7.96
C GLN A 34 6.19 5.92 7.80
N ARG A 35 4.86 5.97 7.66
CA ARG A 35 4.01 4.77 7.51
C ARG A 35 4.34 3.99 6.24
N VAL A 36 4.57 4.68 5.13
CA VAL A 36 5.01 4.03 3.87
C VAL A 36 6.40 3.42 4.01
N SER A 37 7.34 4.10 4.70
CA SER A 37 8.68 3.57 4.96
C SER A 37 8.64 2.29 5.81
N GLU A 38 7.73 2.20 6.78
CA GLU A 38 7.53 0.99 7.59
C GLU A 38 7.10 -0.20 6.71
N ILE A 39 6.21 0.00 5.75
CA ILE A 39 5.84 -1.03 4.76
C ILE A 39 7.07 -1.45 3.95
N HIS A 40 7.87 -0.50 3.46
CA HIS A 40 9.06 -0.81 2.65
C HIS A 40 10.12 -1.61 3.43
N LYS A 41 10.32 -1.29 4.72
CA LYS A 41 11.18 -2.06 5.63
C LYS A 41 10.68 -3.49 5.79
N MET A 42 9.36 -3.68 5.94
CA MET A 42 8.75 -5.02 6.00
C MET A 42 8.95 -5.78 4.69
N VAL A 43 8.68 -5.16 3.54
CA VAL A 43 8.87 -5.77 2.21
C VAL A 43 10.30 -6.26 2.02
N SER A 44 11.28 -5.43 2.39
CA SER A 44 12.70 -5.78 2.28
C SER A 44 13.07 -7.04 3.08
N SER A 45 12.43 -7.26 4.23
CA SER A 45 12.62 -8.47 5.05
C SER A 45 12.06 -9.75 4.42
N TYR A 46 11.15 -9.64 3.44
CA TYR A 46 10.55 -10.78 2.74
C TYR A 46 11.21 -11.10 1.40
N MET A 47 12.12 -10.24 0.93
CA MET A 47 12.86 -10.47 -0.30
C MET A 47 13.65 -11.79 -0.22
N GLY A 48 13.35 -12.72 -1.13
CA GLY A 48 13.94 -14.07 -1.14
C GLY A 48 13.44 -15.03 -0.05
N ALA A 49 12.62 -14.56 0.91
CA ALA A 49 12.12 -15.37 2.02
C ALA A 49 10.65 -15.78 1.86
N ASP A 50 9.79 -14.86 1.39
CA ASP A 50 8.37 -15.14 1.11
C ASP A 50 7.88 -14.23 -0.04
N SER A 51 7.78 -14.82 -1.24
CA SER A 51 7.39 -14.11 -2.47
C SER A 51 6.01 -13.46 -2.34
N ASP A 52 5.05 -14.13 -1.69
CA ASP A 52 3.69 -13.60 -1.56
C ASP A 52 3.67 -12.33 -0.70
N LEU A 53 4.43 -12.30 0.39
CA LEU A 53 4.54 -11.12 1.25
C LEU A 53 5.35 -10.00 0.59
N TYR A 54 6.43 -10.37 -0.10
CA TYR A 54 7.24 -9.42 -0.86
C TYR A 54 6.39 -8.68 -1.88
N TRP A 55 5.71 -9.40 -2.78
CA TRP A 55 4.88 -8.79 -3.81
C TRP A 55 3.66 -8.07 -3.24
N PHE A 56 3.05 -8.60 -2.18
CA PHE A 56 1.93 -7.93 -1.53
C PHE A 56 2.31 -6.54 -1.01
N GLY A 57 3.41 -6.42 -0.25
CA GLY A 57 3.83 -5.12 0.27
C GLY A 57 4.42 -4.22 -0.80
N LEU A 58 5.13 -4.78 -1.80
CA LEU A 58 5.65 -4.00 -2.93
C LEU A 58 4.51 -3.33 -3.71
N ASN A 59 3.40 -4.05 -3.95
CA ASN A 59 2.23 -3.48 -4.61
C ASN A 59 1.62 -2.33 -3.80
N LEU A 60 1.58 -2.42 -2.46
CA LEU A 60 1.14 -1.30 -1.63
C LEU A 60 2.05 -0.06 -1.82
N THR A 61 3.36 -0.24 -1.85
CA THR A 61 4.30 0.86 -2.08
C THR A 61 4.17 1.45 -3.50
N ILE A 62 3.96 0.61 -4.51
CA ILE A 62 3.74 1.06 -5.90
C ILE A 62 2.45 1.87 -6.00
N THR A 63 1.33 1.35 -5.47
CA THR A 63 0.04 2.06 -5.45
C THR A 63 0.18 3.43 -4.76
N TRP A 64 0.93 3.51 -3.65
CA TRP A 64 1.20 4.80 -3.02
C TRP A 64 1.98 5.75 -3.93
N GLY A 65 3.04 5.25 -4.57
CA GLY A 65 3.84 6.06 -5.49
C GLY A 65 3.04 6.56 -6.70
N GLU A 66 2.20 5.70 -7.29
CA GLU A 66 1.32 6.07 -8.40
C GLU A 66 0.31 7.14 -8.01
N PHE A 67 -0.23 7.08 -6.79
CA PHE A 67 -1.08 8.14 -6.26
C PHE A 67 -0.31 9.45 -6.10
N TYR A 68 0.85 9.41 -5.43
CA TYR A 68 1.62 10.62 -5.12
C TYR A 68 2.16 11.33 -6.37
N LEU A 69 2.45 10.57 -7.44
CA LEU A 69 2.91 11.13 -8.72
C LEU A 69 1.78 11.72 -9.57
N GLN A 70 0.51 11.61 -9.15
CA GLN A 70 -0.59 12.28 -9.86
C GLN A 70 -0.51 13.78 -9.58
N ASP A 71 -0.38 14.58 -10.64
CA ASP A 71 -0.31 16.05 -10.61
C ASP A 71 -1.64 16.74 -10.22
N ASP A 72 -2.67 15.93 -9.94
CA ASP A 72 -4.01 16.34 -9.55
C ASP A 72 -4.25 15.89 -8.11
N THR A 73 -4.52 16.85 -7.22
CA THR A 73 -4.82 16.69 -5.78
C THR A 73 -6.15 15.97 -5.52
N ARG A 74 -6.39 14.84 -6.16
CA ARG A 74 -7.62 14.05 -5.94
C ARG A 74 -7.55 13.35 -4.60
N ASP A 75 -8.72 13.21 -3.97
CA ASP A 75 -8.91 12.33 -2.83
C ASP A 75 -8.38 10.92 -3.16
N PHE A 76 -7.46 10.41 -2.34
CA PHE A 76 -6.88 9.08 -2.44
C PHE A 76 -7.96 8.00 -2.62
N ASN A 77 -9.06 8.09 -1.86
CA ASN A 77 -10.14 7.11 -1.92
C ASN A 77 -10.84 7.13 -3.29
N ALA A 78 -11.08 8.32 -3.86
CA ALA A 78 -11.67 8.44 -5.19
C ALA A 78 -10.74 7.89 -6.27
N TRP A 79 -9.42 8.16 -6.17
CA TRP A 79 -8.43 7.59 -7.06
C TRP A 79 -8.36 6.06 -6.96
N ALA A 80 -8.33 5.50 -5.75
CA ALA A 80 -8.26 4.06 -5.50
C ALA A 80 -9.49 3.33 -6.04
N VAL A 81 -10.70 3.90 -5.89
CA VAL A 81 -11.93 3.37 -6.52
C VAL A 81 -11.81 3.39 -8.04
N GLY A 82 -11.28 4.47 -8.62
CA GLY A 82 -11.02 4.57 -10.06
C GLY A 82 -10.08 3.46 -10.57
N GLN A 83 -9.00 3.17 -9.84
CA GLN A 83 -8.08 2.07 -10.16
C GLN A 83 -8.78 0.70 -10.08
N ALA A 84 -9.54 0.46 -9.01
CA ALA A 84 -10.29 -0.79 -8.85
C ALA A 84 -11.30 -1.02 -9.99
N CYS A 85 -12.06 0.02 -10.37
CA CYS A 85 -12.99 -0.06 -11.50
C CYS A 85 -12.27 -0.31 -12.84
N THR A 86 -11.09 0.29 -13.04
CA THR A 86 -10.30 0.10 -14.26
C THR A 86 -9.78 -1.32 -14.36
N ALA A 87 -9.27 -1.89 -13.27
CA ALA A 87 -8.82 -3.28 -13.21
C ALA A 87 -9.97 -4.26 -13.49
N LEU A 88 -11.16 -4.03 -12.94
CA LEU A 88 -12.34 -4.85 -13.21
C LEU A 88 -12.75 -4.83 -14.69
N ARG A 89 -12.68 -3.67 -15.35
CA ARG A 89 -12.98 -3.56 -16.78
C ARG A 89 -11.94 -4.24 -17.66
N ALA A 90 -10.66 -4.20 -17.28
CA ALA A 90 -9.59 -4.85 -18.04
C ALA A 90 -9.61 -6.38 -17.96
N ALA A 91 -10.31 -6.94 -16.95
CA ALA A 91 -10.45 -8.38 -16.75
C ALA A 91 -11.72 -8.99 -17.38
N ALA A 92 -12.57 -8.16 -18.00
CA ALA A 92 -13.81 -8.55 -18.68
C ALA A 92 -13.61 -8.64 -20.19
#